data_AF-A0A6N9EJN8-F1
#
_entry.id   AF-A0A6N9EJN8-F1
#
_cell.length_a   1.000
_cell.length_b   1.000
_cell.length_c   1.000
_cell.angle_alpha   90.00
_cell.angle_beta   90.00
_cell.angle_gamma   90.00
#
_symmetry.space_group_name_H-M   'P 1'
#
loop_
_entity.id
_entity.type
_entity.pdbx_description
1 polymer ?
#
loop_
_entity_poly.entity_id
_entity_poly.type
_entity_poly.pdbx_seq_one_letter_code
_entity_poly.pdbx_strand_id
1 'polypeptide(L)'
;MSEAPVQFGRTDSPILQEAARWFRHRAPQEGIRLHGFIQLLKRSETQDDGTIHLTTHVDEQPQAVRAVLSQSDYDRAVQAHKDKAMVTLKGDLERKGQRWWLLNPQVEGVLPNEDAVPEGEQ
;
A
#
# COMPACT_ATOMS: atom_id res chain seq x y z
N MET A 1 20.45 22.97 16.54
CA MET A 1 21.72 22.21 16.55
C MET A 1 22.01 21.89 15.09
N SER A 2 23.11 22.38 14.53
CA SER A 2 23.50 22.01 13.15
C SER A 2 24.34 20.74 13.22
N GLU A 3 23.84 19.64 12.66
CA GLU A 3 24.66 18.42 12.52
C GLU A 3 25.77 18.67 11.49
N ALA A 4 27.00 18.31 11.85
CA ALA A 4 28.11 18.30 10.90
C ALA A 4 27.88 17.18 9.87
N PRO A 5 28.23 17.38 8.59
CA PRO A 5 28.03 16.37 7.56
C PRO A 5 28.91 15.14 7.84
N VAL A 6 28.30 13.95 7.79
CA VAL A 6 29.00 12.67 7.91
C VAL A 6 29.89 12.48 6.68
N GLN A 7 31.19 12.28 6.88
CA GLN A 7 32.14 11.98 5.81
C GLN A 7 32.53 10.50 5.85
N PHE A 8 32.47 9.84 4.69
CA PHE A 8 32.88 8.45 4.52
C PHE A 8 34.23 8.36 3.81
N GLY A 9 35.08 7.44 4.27
CA GLY A 9 36.39 7.14 3.69
C GLY A 9 36.39 5.88 2.84
N ARG A 10 37.52 5.63 2.16
CA ARG A 10 37.71 4.41 1.33
C ARG A 10 37.53 3.11 2.11
N THR A 11 37.87 3.10 3.40
CA THR A 11 37.72 1.94 4.30
C THR A 11 36.28 1.58 4.60
N ASP A 12 35.35 2.52 4.46
CA ASP A 12 33.92 2.30 4.70
C ASP A 12 33.22 1.68 3.48
N SER A 13 33.85 1.74 2.31
CA SER A 13 33.26 1.27 1.05
C SER A 13 32.75 -0.18 1.11
N PRO A 14 33.48 -1.16 1.69
CA PRO A 14 33.00 -2.54 1.73
C PRO A 14 31.75 -2.71 2.61
N ILE A 15 31.72 -2.08 3.80
CA ILE A 15 30.59 -2.20 4.72
C ILE A 15 29.37 -1.43 4.19
N LEU A 16 29.57 -0.29 3.54
CA LEU A 16 28.50 0.47 2.89
C LEU A 16 27.94 -0.26 1.67
N GLN A 17 28.79 -0.94 0.88
CA GLN A 17 28.32 -1.80 -0.22
C GLN A 17 27.49 -2.97 0.28
N GLU A 18 27.89 -3.57 1.40
CA GLU A 18 27.13 -4.63 2.03
C GLU A 18 25.80 -4.10 2.57
N ALA A 19 25.81 -3.02 3.34
CA ALA A 19 24.59 -2.35 3.79
C ALA A 19 23.67 -2.01 2.61
N ALA A 20 24.19 -1.47 1.51
CA ALA A 20 23.43 -1.19 0.30
C ALA A 20 22.87 -2.46 -0.37
N ARG A 21 23.56 -3.61 -0.32
CA ARG A 21 23.02 -4.90 -0.79
C ARG A 21 21.86 -5.36 0.08
N TRP A 22 22.00 -5.27 1.40
CA TRP A 22 20.92 -5.62 2.35
C TRP A 22 19.71 -4.69 2.22
N PHE A 23 19.94 -3.39 2.03
CA PHE A 23 18.88 -2.42 1.79
C PHE A 23 18.20 -2.66 0.45
N ARG A 24 18.92 -2.99 -0.63
CA ARG A 24 18.31 -3.34 -1.92
C ARG A 24 17.40 -4.57 -1.86
N HIS A 25 17.72 -5.56 -1.03
CA HIS A 25 16.87 -6.75 -0.84
C HIS A 25 15.61 -6.47 0.00
N ARG A 26 15.50 -5.30 0.63
CA ARG A 26 14.38 -4.88 1.47
C ARG A 26 13.78 -3.55 1.03
N ALA A 27 14.29 -2.99 -0.07
CA ALA A 27 13.85 -1.70 -0.56
C ALA A 27 12.39 -1.83 -1.02
N PRO A 28 11.53 -0.87 -0.68
CA PRO A 28 10.19 -0.83 -1.22
C PRO A 28 10.24 -0.85 -2.76
N GLN A 29 9.30 -1.56 -3.38
CA GLN A 29 9.05 -1.42 -4.80
C GLN A 29 8.28 -0.09 -4.97
N GLU A 30 8.98 0.94 -5.41
CA GLU A 30 8.45 2.31 -5.43
C GLU A 30 7.41 2.52 -6.54
N GLY A 31 6.39 3.33 -6.23
CA GLY A 31 5.42 3.84 -7.19
C GLY A 31 4.62 2.78 -7.97
N ILE A 32 4.51 1.56 -7.44
CA ILE A 32 3.77 0.48 -8.09
C ILE A 32 2.27 0.75 -8.09
N ARG A 33 1.56 0.10 -9.02
CA ARG A 33 0.09 0.08 -9.05
C ARG A 33 -0.40 -1.32 -8.72
N LEU A 34 -1.30 -1.40 -7.74
CA LEU A 34 -1.98 -2.63 -7.34
C LEU A 34 -3.44 -2.55 -7.75
N HIS A 35 -3.92 -3.62 -8.36
CA HIS A 35 -5.31 -3.76 -8.80
C HIS A 35 -5.96 -4.90 -8.01
N GLY A 36 -7.04 -4.59 -7.30
CA GLY A 36 -7.65 -5.60 -6.45
C GLY A 36 -8.93 -5.15 -5.78
N PHE A 37 -9.41 -6.00 -4.88
CA PHE A 37 -10.64 -5.77 -4.14
C PHE A 37 -10.30 -5.51 -2.68
N ILE A 38 -11.01 -4.57 -2.07
CA ILE A 38 -10.90 -4.35 -0.63
C ILE A 38 -11.60 -5.53 0.05
N GLN A 39 -10.93 -6.15 1.01
CA GLN A 39 -11.49 -7.26 1.80
C GLN A 39 -11.86 -6.82 3.22
N LEU A 40 -11.19 -5.79 3.74
CA LEU A 40 -11.40 -5.32 5.11
C LEU A 40 -11.17 -3.82 5.21
N LEU A 41 -12.06 -3.17 5.95
CA LEU A 41 -12.01 -1.76 6.31
C LEU A 41 -11.92 -1.65 7.83
N LYS A 42 -10.97 -0.86 8.33
CA LYS A 42 -10.78 -0.59 9.76
C LYS A 42 -10.48 0.87 10.00
N ARG A 43 -11.38 1.57 10.70
CA ARG A 43 -11.19 2.96 11.13
C ARG A 43 -11.72 3.11 12.55
N SER A 44 -10.95 3.79 13.40
CA SER A 44 -11.41 4.16 14.74
C SER A 44 -12.27 5.42 14.65
N GLU A 45 -13.26 5.58 15.52
CA GLU A 45 -14.14 6.77 15.55
C GLU A 45 -13.38 8.09 15.76
N THR A 46 -12.18 8.03 16.33
CA THR A 46 -11.35 9.20 16.65
C THR A 46 -10.26 9.49 15.61
N GLN A 47 -10.18 8.70 14.53
CA GLN A 47 -9.15 8.84 13.51
C GLN A 47 -9.74 9.22 12.15
N ASP A 48 -9.10 10.18 11.49
CA ASP A 48 -9.47 10.58 10.13
C ASP A 48 -8.97 9.58 9.08
N ASP A 49 -7.81 8.98 9.33
CA ASP A 49 -7.23 7.95 8.48
C ASP A 49 -7.81 6.56 8.79
N GLY A 50 -7.79 5.69 7.79
CA GLY A 50 -8.32 4.33 7.92
C GLY A 50 -7.44 3.27 7.29
N THR A 51 -7.35 2.11 7.94
CA THR A 51 -6.59 0.96 7.44
C THR A 51 -7.48 0.09 6.55
N ILE A 52 -6.94 -0.34 5.42
CA ILE A 52 -7.57 -1.30 4.52
C ILE A 52 -6.73 -2.57 4.38
N HIS A 53 -7.38 -3.68 4.04
CA HIS A 53 -6.74 -4.85 3.45
C HIS A 53 -7.21 -5.00 2.00
N LEU A 54 -6.28 -4.96 1.06
CA LEU A 54 -6.49 -5.19 -0.36
C LEU A 54 -6.08 -6.62 -0.71
N THR A 55 -6.96 -7.36 -1.39
CA THR A 55 -6.59 -8.61 -2.06
C THR A 55 -6.22 -8.29 -3.50
N THR A 56 -4.97 -8.57 -3.85
CA THR A 56 -4.36 -8.27 -5.16
C THR A 56 -3.42 -9.41 -5.55
N HIS A 57 -2.80 -9.32 -6.72
CA HIS A 57 -1.65 -10.14 -7.06
C HIS A 57 -0.35 -9.34 -6.87
N VAL A 58 0.68 -9.99 -6.33
CA VAL A 58 2.07 -9.50 -6.30
C VAL A 58 2.93 -10.66 -6.81
N ASP A 59 3.76 -10.41 -7.83
CA ASP A 59 4.55 -11.44 -8.51
C ASP A 59 3.70 -12.66 -8.93
N GLU A 60 2.54 -12.40 -9.55
CA GLU A 60 1.55 -13.40 -10.01
C GLU A 60 0.90 -14.26 -8.91
N GLN A 61 1.23 -14.02 -7.64
CA GLN A 61 0.65 -14.73 -6.52
C GLN A 61 -0.43 -13.89 -5.83
N PRO A 62 -1.59 -14.47 -5.46
CA PRO A 62 -2.57 -13.79 -4.63
C PRO A 62 -1.95 -13.38 -3.29
N GLN A 63 -2.03 -12.09 -2.96
CA GLN A 63 -1.48 -11.51 -1.73
C GLN A 63 -2.49 -10.56 -1.08
N ALA A 64 -2.42 -10.48 0.25
CA ALA A 64 -3.10 -9.46 1.04
C ALA A 64 -2.13 -8.32 1.36
N VAL A 65 -2.47 -7.10 0.92
CA VAL A 65 -1.68 -5.88 1.12
C VAL A 65 -2.43 -4.95 2.08
N ARG A 66 -1.72 -4.41 3.07
CA ARG A 66 -2.26 -3.41 4.00
C ARG A 66 -1.88 -2.00 3.58
N ALA A 67 -2.79 -1.06 3.77
CA ALA A 67 -2.52 0.35 3.54
C ALA A 67 -3.26 1.19 4.60
N VAL A 68 -2.66 2.30 5.01
CA VAL A 68 -3.35 3.35 5.79
C VAL A 68 -3.65 4.46 4.82
N LEU A 69 -4.94 4.67 4.53
CA LEU A 69 -5.41 5.67 3.60
C LEU A 69 -5.73 6.96 4.34
N SER A 70 -5.50 8.08 3.67
CA SER A 70 -6.07 9.37 4.05
C SER A 70 -7.59 9.28 4.12
N GLN A 71 -8.24 10.19 4.85
CA GLN A 71 -9.71 10.24 4.92
C GLN A 71 -10.38 10.19 3.53
N SER A 72 -9.93 11.02 2.58
CA SER A 72 -10.54 11.10 1.25
C SER A 72 -10.40 9.81 0.44
N ASP A 73 -9.26 9.15 0.53
CA ASP A 73 -9.05 7.88 -0.16
C ASP A 73 -9.72 6.71 0.57
N TYR A 74 -9.82 6.78 1.89
CA TYR A 74 -10.55 5.81 2.68
C TYR A 74 -12.05 5.82 2.34
N ASP A 75 -12.65 7.00 2.20
CA ASP A 75 -14.07 7.11 1.84
C ASP A 75 -14.35 6.54 0.43
N ARG A 76 -13.42 6.71 -0.51
CA ARG A 76 -13.46 6.06 -1.83
C ARG A 76 -13.34 4.54 -1.73
N ALA A 77 -12.44 4.07 -0.88
CA ALA A 77 -12.26 2.65 -0.57
C ALA A 77 -13.52 2.03 0.07
N VAL A 78 -14.22 2.77 0.93
CA VAL A 78 -15.50 2.37 1.53
C VAL A 78 -16.55 2.14 0.44
N GLN A 79 -16.70 3.09 -0.51
CA GLN A 79 -17.65 2.91 -1.61
C GLN A 79 -17.28 1.74 -2.50
N ALA A 80 -16.01 1.63 -2.92
CA ALA A 80 -15.58 0.52 -3.75
C ALA A 80 -15.82 -0.86 -3.10
N HIS A 81 -15.63 -0.96 -1.79
CA HIS A 81 -15.93 -2.18 -1.04
C HIS A 81 -17.43 -2.54 -1.06
N LYS A 82 -18.32 -1.56 -0.85
CA LYS A 82 -19.77 -1.78 -0.90
C LYS A 82 -20.23 -2.22 -2.29
N ASP A 83 -19.68 -1.58 -3.32
CA ASP A 83 -20.04 -1.81 -4.72
C ASP A 83 -19.34 -3.06 -5.30
N LYS A 84 -18.55 -3.77 -4.48
CA LYS A 84 -17.69 -4.90 -4.89
C LYS A 84 -16.83 -4.53 -6.12
N ALA A 85 -16.42 -3.27 -6.19
CA ALA A 85 -15.69 -2.66 -7.30
C ALA A 85 -14.18 -2.90 -7.17
N MET A 86 -13.51 -3.01 -8.33
CA MET A 86 -12.06 -3.15 -8.35
C MET A 86 -11.40 -1.79 -8.16
N VAL A 87 -10.39 -1.73 -7.30
CA VAL A 87 -9.66 -0.50 -6.96
C VAL A 87 -8.25 -0.57 -7.52
N THR A 88 -7.76 0.56 -8.03
CA THR A 88 -6.35 0.78 -8.34
C THR A 88 -5.72 1.66 -7.27
N LEU A 89 -4.76 1.10 -6.53
CA LEU A 89 -3.94 1.83 -5.56
C LEU A 89 -2.54 2.04 -6.11
N LYS A 90 -1.96 3.21 -5.88
CA LYS A 90 -0.55 3.50 -6.14
C LYS A 90 0.20 3.76 -4.84
N GLY A 91 1.44 3.30 -4.75
CA GLY A 91 2.32 3.58 -3.62
C GLY A 91 3.58 2.73 -3.65
N ASP A 92 4.29 2.69 -2.53
CA ASP A 92 5.55 1.95 -2.41
C ASP A 92 5.31 0.64 -1.66
N LEU A 93 5.55 -0.50 -2.31
CA LEU A 93 5.24 -1.80 -1.73
C LEU A 93 6.44 -2.34 -0.95
N GLU A 94 6.22 -2.56 0.33
CA GLU A 94 7.23 -3.08 1.25
C GLU A 94 6.69 -4.33 1.97
N ARG A 95 7.57 -5.31 2.20
CA ARG A 95 7.26 -6.44 3.07
C ARG A 95 7.74 -6.17 4.49
N LYS A 96 6.80 -5.95 5.43
CA LYS A 96 7.09 -5.83 6.88
C LYS A 96 6.79 -7.16 7.57
N GLY A 97 7.83 -7.94 7.83
CA GLY A 97 7.71 -9.30 8.37
C GLY A 97 7.04 -10.24 7.37
N GLN A 98 5.88 -10.79 7.73
CA GLN A 98 5.09 -11.70 6.86
C GLN A 98 3.97 -10.98 6.10
N ARG A 99 3.88 -9.65 6.16
CA ARG A 99 2.78 -8.90 5.55
C ARG A 99 3.29 -7.86 4.56
N TRP A 100 2.58 -7.74 3.44
CA TRP A 100 2.78 -6.66 2.50
C TRP A 100 2.10 -5.38 2.98
N TRP A 101 2.78 -4.26 2.80
CA TRP A 101 2.31 -2.91 3.11
C TRP A 101 2.53 -2.02 1.91
N LEU A 102 1.50 -1.26 1.55
CA LEU A 102 1.62 -0.17 0.59
C LEU A 102 1.80 1.14 1.36
N LEU A 103 2.98 1.72 1.24
CA LEU A 103 3.33 3.02 1.80
C LEU A 103 2.92 4.13 0.84
N ASN A 104 2.69 5.33 1.40
CA ASN A 104 2.21 6.50 0.65
C ASN A 104 1.03 6.16 -0.30
N PRO A 105 0.02 5.41 0.17
CA PRO A 105 -1.00 4.88 -0.72
C PRO A 105 -1.93 5.99 -1.21
N GLN A 106 -2.26 5.94 -2.51
CA GLN A 106 -3.23 6.80 -3.14
C GLN A 106 -4.22 5.96 -3.95
N VAL A 107 -5.52 6.23 -3.83
CA VAL A 107 -6.51 5.63 -4.72
C VAL A 107 -6.46 6.37 -6.05
N GLU A 108 -6.11 5.70 -7.15
CA GLU A 108 -6.07 6.34 -8.48
C GLU A 108 -7.35 6.08 -9.27
N GLY A 109 -8.01 4.95 -9.05
CA GLY A 109 -9.21 4.58 -9.79
C GLY A 109 -10.07 3.57 -9.06
N VAL A 110 -11.37 3.64 -9.33
CA VAL A 110 -12.36 2.64 -8.94
C VAL A 110 -13.08 2.25 -10.22
N LEU A 111 -13.01 0.97 -10.57
CA LEU A 111 -13.69 0.41 -11.72
C LEU A 111 -14.99 -0.24 -11.21
N PRO A 112 -16.16 0.33 -11.56
CA PRO A 112 -17.44 -0.23 -11.16
C PRO A 112 -17.53 -1.69 -11.58
N ASN A 113 -18.12 -2.51 -10.72
CA ASN A 113 -18.52 -3.85 -11.12
C ASN A 113 -19.81 -3.74 -11.94
N GLU A 114 -19.72 -3.82 -13.27
CA GLU A 114 -20.87 -3.70 -14.18
C GLU A 114 -21.90 -4.83 -13.98
N ASP A 115 -21.48 -5.96 -13.40
CA ASP A 115 -22.34 -7.12 -13.08
C ASP A 115 -22.87 -7.09 -11.64
N ALA A 116 -22.61 -6.02 -10.87
CA ALA A 116 -23.23 -5.84 -9.56
C ALA A 116 -24.74 -5.60 -9.74
N VAL A 117 -25.52 -6.68 -9.72
CA VAL A 117 -26.98 -6.59 -9.61
C VAL A 117 -27.28 -5.77 -8.35
N PRO A 118 -27.96 -4.62 -8.45
CA PRO A 118 -28.32 -3.86 -7.27
C PRO A 118 -29.17 -4.75 -6.37
N GLU A 119 -28.64 -5.08 -5.19
CA GLU A 119 -29.39 -5.78 -4.15
C GLU A 119 -30.44 -4.81 -3.59
N GLY A 120 -31.65 -4.85 -4.17
CA GLY A 120 -32.90 -4.51 -3.48
C GLY A 120 -33.56 -3.17 -3.84
N GLU A 121 -34.63 -3.26 -4.63
CA GLU A 121 -35.94 -2.72 -4.23
C GLU A 121 -36.89 -3.92 -4.10
N GLN A 122 -37.11 -4.39 -2.87
CA GLN A 122 -38.27 -5.19 -2.48
C GLN A 122 -38.77 -4.72 -1.13
#